data_AF-A0A8H6M1T3-F1
#
_entry.id   AF-A0A8H6M1T3-F1
#
_cell.length_a   1.000
_cell.length_b   1.000
_cell.length_c   1.000
_cell.angle_alpha   90.00
_cell.angle_beta   90.00
_cell.angle_gamma   90.00
#
_symmetry.space_group_name_H-M   'P 1'
#
loop_
_entity.id
_entity.type
_entity.pdbx_description
1 polymer ?
#
loop_
_entity_poly.entity_id
_entity_poly.type
_entity_poly.pdbx_seq_one_letter_code
_entity_poly.pdbx_strand_id
1 'polypeptide(L)'
;ADGKGTGGVLKDGPLKLAIEQVWGSLDALKEFNTATLGIQGSGWGWLGYNTQTKRLEIATTPNQDPLLSLVAIIGVDIWEHAFYLQYLNAKPDYLNAIWNVINFVEAEVPRRSFRLLQALSVISQRGNEKNMMEVKLSKHV
;
A
#
# COMPACT_ATOMS: atom_id res chain seq x y z
N ALA A 1 21.62 -10.71 -11.42
CA ALA A 1 21.94 -9.78 -10.31
C ALA A 1 21.00 -8.59 -10.44
N ASP A 2 20.11 -8.24 -9.53
CA ASP A 2 19.92 -8.65 -8.13
C ASP A 2 18.44 -8.44 -7.76
N GLY A 3 17.80 -9.49 -7.26
CA GLY A 3 16.48 -9.44 -6.61
C GLY A 3 16.54 -8.78 -5.21
N LYS A 4 17.11 -7.58 -5.12
CA LYS A 4 17.05 -6.75 -3.92
C LYS A 4 15.69 -6.04 -3.93
N GLY A 5 14.77 -6.50 -3.09
CA GLY A 5 13.45 -5.90 -2.95
C GLY A 5 13.57 -4.40 -2.67
N THR A 6 13.00 -3.57 -3.53
CA THR A 6 13.03 -2.09 -3.43
C THR A 6 11.97 -1.56 -2.45
N GLY A 7 11.64 -2.34 -1.43
CA GLY A 7 10.65 -1.97 -0.42
C GLY A 7 11.10 -0.71 0.34
N GLY A 8 10.16 0.20 0.53
CA GLY A 8 10.33 1.44 1.29
C GLY A 8 11.16 2.54 0.65
N VAL A 9 11.73 2.31 -0.54
CA VAL A 9 12.55 3.32 -1.23
C VAL A 9 11.69 4.12 -2.20
N LEU A 10 11.33 5.34 -1.81
CA LEU A 10 10.72 6.32 -2.71
C LEU A 10 11.80 6.96 -3.58
N LYS A 11 11.75 6.70 -4.88
CA LYS A 11 12.67 7.28 -5.87
C LYS A 11 12.17 8.62 -6.37
N ASP A 12 13.07 9.38 -7.01
CA ASP A 12 12.66 10.57 -7.74
C ASP A 12 11.72 10.18 -8.90
N GLY A 13 10.62 10.89 -9.01
CA GLY A 13 9.56 10.58 -9.97
C GLY A 13 8.26 11.34 -9.69
N PRO A 14 7.24 11.19 -10.55
CA PRO A 14 5.95 11.83 -10.39
C PRO A 14 5.27 11.56 -9.04
N LEU A 15 5.43 10.35 -8.48
CA LEU A 15 4.81 10.03 -7.19
C LEU A 15 5.44 10.84 -6.06
N LYS A 16 6.77 10.91 -6.00
CA LYS A 16 7.49 11.73 -5.00
C LYS A 16 7.10 13.20 -5.10
N LEU A 17 7.08 13.75 -6.31
CA LEU A 17 6.70 15.14 -6.53
C LEU A 17 5.26 15.42 -6.09
N ALA A 18 4.33 14.52 -6.39
CA ALA A 18 2.94 14.67 -5.97
C ALA A 18 2.78 14.58 -4.44
N ILE A 19 3.56 13.73 -3.78
CA ILE A 19 3.60 13.65 -2.31
C ILE A 19 4.14 14.96 -1.72
N GLU A 20 5.27 15.45 -2.23
CA GLU A 20 5.90 16.70 -1.78
C GLU A 20 5.00 17.92 -2.03
N GLN A 21 4.19 17.92 -3.09
CA GLN A 21 3.23 18.98 -3.37
C GLN A 21 2.07 19.06 -2.37
N VAL A 22 1.65 17.93 -1.79
CA VAL A 22 0.50 17.89 -0.87
C VAL A 22 0.97 17.96 0.58
N TRP A 23 1.98 17.16 0.95
CA TRP A 23 2.45 17.02 2.32
C TRP A 23 3.83 17.63 2.59
N GLY A 24 4.55 18.07 1.56
CA GLY A 24 5.92 18.58 1.69
C GLY A 24 6.99 17.49 1.81
N SER A 25 6.66 16.32 2.36
CA SER A 25 7.59 15.18 2.44
C SER A 25 6.86 13.84 2.61
N LEU A 26 7.57 12.73 2.37
CA LEU A 26 7.09 11.39 2.68
C LEU A 26 6.83 11.19 4.18
N ASP A 27 7.62 11.83 5.05
CA ASP A 27 7.42 11.72 6.49
C ASP A 27 6.12 12.39 6.94
N ALA A 28 5.80 13.55 6.37
CA ALA A 28 4.54 14.24 6.61
C ALA A 28 3.33 13.45 6.09
N LEU A 29 3.45 12.72 4.96
CA LEU A 29 2.41 11.82 4.47
C LEU A 29 2.06 10.70 5.48
N LYS A 30 2.92 10.39 6.45
CA LYS A 30 2.61 9.40 7.50
C LYS A 30 1.47 9.82 8.42
N GLU A 31 0.87 11.01 8.26
CA GLU A 31 -0.48 11.30 8.78
C GLU A 31 -1.53 10.27 8.31
N PHE A 32 -1.26 9.58 7.19
CA PHE A 32 -1.94 8.36 6.76
C PHE A 32 -2.11 7.33 7.88
N ASN A 33 -1.09 7.16 8.74
CA ASN A 33 -1.16 6.24 9.87
C ASN A 33 -2.26 6.64 10.85
N THR A 34 -2.40 7.94 11.13
CA THR A 34 -3.47 8.45 12.01
C THR A 34 -4.85 8.20 11.41
N ALA A 35 -5.04 8.50 10.12
CA ALA A 35 -6.31 8.24 9.44
C ALA A 35 -6.67 6.75 9.45
N THR A 36 -5.68 5.89 9.15
CA THR A 36 -5.85 4.44 9.06
C THR A 36 -6.09 3.80 10.44
N LEU A 37 -5.42 4.30 11.50
CA LEU A 37 -5.66 3.89 12.88
C LEU A 37 -7.08 4.21 13.35
N GLY A 38 -7.70 5.26 12.81
CA GLY A 38 -9.06 5.67 13.15
C GLY A 38 -10.15 4.68 12.68
N ILE A 39 -9.81 3.72 11.83
CA ILE A 39 -10.76 2.70 11.37
C ILE A 39 -11.06 1.73 12.52
N GLN A 40 -12.34 1.67 12.88
CA GLN A 40 -12.84 0.72 13.88
C GLN A 40 -13.00 -0.67 13.25
N GLY A 41 -12.40 -1.67 13.87
CA GLY A 41 -12.40 -3.04 13.38
C GLY A 41 -11.50 -3.20 12.15
N SER A 42 -12.08 -3.81 11.11
CA SER A 42 -11.41 -4.18 9.86
C SER A 42 -11.57 -3.12 8.79
N GLY A 43 -10.59 -3.00 7.89
CA GLY A 43 -10.68 -2.07 6.76
C GLY A 43 -9.35 -1.81 6.08
N TRP A 44 -9.29 -0.69 5.37
CA TRP A 44 -8.18 -0.30 4.52
C TRP A 44 -7.88 1.20 4.64
N GLY A 45 -6.58 1.52 4.72
CA GLY A 45 -6.07 2.86 4.45
C GLY A 45 -5.64 2.98 3.00
N TRP A 46 -5.98 4.08 2.33
CA TRP A 46 -5.70 4.31 0.92
C TRP A 46 -4.95 5.62 0.69
N LEU A 47 -3.87 5.56 -0.07
CA LEU A 47 -3.34 6.72 -0.80
C LEU A 47 -3.88 6.62 -2.22
N GLY A 48 -4.63 7.62 -2.66
CA GLY A 48 -5.23 7.64 -3.98
C GLY A 48 -5.11 9.00 -4.66
N TYR A 49 -5.26 9.00 -5.97
CA TYR A 49 -5.31 10.21 -6.78
C TYR A 49 -6.75 10.62 -7.05
N ASN A 50 -7.10 11.84 -6.68
CA ASN A 50 -8.37 12.43 -7.01
C ASN A 50 -8.28 13.09 -8.40
N THR A 51 -9.05 12.57 -9.35
CA THR A 51 -9.04 13.04 -10.75
C THR A 51 -9.69 14.41 -10.93
N GLN A 52 -10.56 14.83 -10.00
CA GLN A 52 -11.24 16.11 -10.03
C GLN A 52 -10.33 17.22 -9.50
N THR A 53 -9.72 17.01 -8.33
CA THR A 53 -8.81 17.98 -7.70
C THR A 53 -7.39 17.93 -8.25
N LYS A 54 -7.04 16.84 -8.96
CA LYS A 54 -5.70 16.52 -9.49
C LYS A 54 -4.64 16.47 -8.39
N ARG A 55 -5.01 15.93 -7.23
CA ARG A 55 -4.14 15.82 -6.06
C ARG A 55 -4.19 14.42 -5.47
N LEU A 56 -3.13 14.07 -4.74
CA LEU A 56 -3.15 12.90 -3.88
C LEU A 56 -3.98 13.18 -2.63
N GLU A 57 -4.73 12.18 -2.20
CA GLU A 57 -5.62 12.23 -1.05
C GLU A 57 -5.50 10.93 -0.26
N ILE A 58 -5.69 11.04 1.06
CA ILE A 58 -5.82 9.89 1.96
C ILE A 58 -7.30 9.57 2.09
N ALA A 59 -7.66 8.30 1.96
CA ALA A 59 -9.01 7.81 2.22
C ALA A 59 -8.96 6.54 3.07
N THR A 60 -10.10 6.19 3.66
CA THR A 60 -10.27 4.96 4.42
C THR A 60 -11.56 4.27 4.02
N THR A 61 -11.56 2.95 3.95
CA THR A 61 -12.79 2.18 3.77
C THR A 61 -12.91 1.12 4.87
N PRO A 62 -14.11 0.93 5.47
CA PRO A 62 -14.32 -0.15 6.42
C PRO A 62 -14.45 -1.49 5.69
N ASN A 63 -14.11 -2.57 6.38
CA ASN A 63 -14.28 -3.95 5.93
C ASN A 63 -13.69 -4.23 4.54
N GLN A 64 -14.54 -4.59 3.56
CA GLN A 64 -14.21 -4.88 2.17
C GLN A 64 -14.84 -3.85 1.22
N ASP A 65 -15.26 -2.70 1.75
CA ASP A 65 -15.95 -1.69 0.96
C ASP A 65 -14.98 -1.13 -0.11
N PRO A 66 -15.43 -1.02 -1.37
CA PRO A 66 -14.58 -0.58 -2.45
C PRO A 66 -14.23 0.91 -2.31
N LEU A 67 -13.00 1.27 -2.67
CA LEU A 67 -12.63 2.67 -2.84
C LEU A 67 -13.24 3.20 -4.15
N LEU A 68 -14.18 4.13 -4.04
CA LEU A 68 -14.90 4.69 -5.20
C LEU A 68 -14.52 6.14 -5.51
N SER A 69 -13.98 6.87 -4.53
CA SER A 69 -13.71 8.31 -4.63
C SER A 69 -12.38 8.63 -5.32
N LEU A 70 -11.41 7.73 -5.26
CA LEU A 70 -10.03 7.95 -5.72
C LEU A 70 -9.56 6.82 -6.63
N VAL A 71 -8.63 7.15 -7.52
CA VAL A 71 -7.81 6.13 -8.20
C VAL A 71 -6.77 5.64 -7.20
N ALA A 72 -6.90 4.41 -6.70
CA ALA A 72 -5.99 3.89 -5.70
C ALA A 72 -4.54 3.75 -6.22
N ILE A 73 -3.59 4.10 -5.36
CA ILE A 73 -2.14 4.01 -5.61
C ILE A 73 -1.49 3.06 -4.60
N ILE A 74 -1.75 3.25 -3.31
CA ILE A 74 -1.34 2.34 -2.23
C ILE A 74 -2.58 2.01 -1.39
N GLY A 75 -2.74 0.74 -1.05
CA GLY A 75 -3.72 0.26 -0.08
C GLY A 75 -3.03 -0.52 1.03
N VAL A 76 -3.36 -0.22 2.29
CA VAL A 76 -2.85 -0.92 3.47
C VAL A 76 -4.01 -1.61 4.17
N ASP A 77 -3.95 -2.95 4.19
CA ASP A 77 -4.88 -3.79 4.93
C ASP A 77 -4.59 -3.69 6.44
N ILE A 78 -5.61 -3.39 7.24
CA ILE A 78 -5.55 -3.34 8.71
C ILE A 78 -6.50 -4.33 9.39
N TRP A 79 -6.92 -5.37 8.68
CA TRP A 79 -7.48 -6.54 9.31
C TRP A 79 -6.41 -7.25 10.16
N GLU A 80 -6.81 -7.82 11.30
CA GLU A 80 -5.86 -8.45 12.22
C GLU A 80 -5.01 -9.53 11.54
N HIS A 81 -5.58 -10.29 10.59
CA HIS A 81 -4.83 -11.30 9.84
C HIS A 81 -3.62 -10.75 9.07
N ALA A 82 -3.59 -9.46 8.75
CA ALA A 82 -2.51 -8.85 7.98
C ALA A 82 -1.23 -8.65 8.80
N PHE A 83 -1.35 -8.47 10.12
CA PHE A 83 -0.24 -8.06 10.98
C PHE A 83 -0.09 -8.86 12.28
N TYR A 84 -1.10 -9.61 12.70
CA TYR A 84 -1.15 -10.17 14.06
C TYR A 84 0.02 -11.12 14.38
N LEU A 85 0.50 -11.92 13.43
CA LEU A 85 1.60 -12.86 13.69
C LEU A 85 2.91 -12.18 14.11
N GLN A 86 3.07 -10.89 13.82
CA GLN A 86 4.32 -10.16 14.07
C GLN A 86 4.17 -9.02 15.04
N TYR A 87 3.04 -8.32 14.96
CA TYR A 87 2.76 -7.15 15.77
C TYR A 87 1.69 -7.42 16.83
N LEU A 88 1.09 -8.62 16.85
CA LEU A 88 -0.02 -8.97 17.74
C LEU A 88 -1.12 -7.91 17.68
N ASN A 89 -1.43 -7.28 18.81
CA ASN A 89 -2.42 -6.21 18.96
C ASN A 89 -1.86 -4.80 18.72
N ALA A 90 -0.58 -4.65 18.40
CA ALA A 90 0.06 -3.35 18.17
C ALA A 90 -0.13 -2.86 16.72
N LYS A 91 -1.38 -2.50 16.35
CA LYS A 91 -1.71 -1.90 15.04
C LYS A 91 -0.84 -0.65 14.71
N PRO A 92 -0.50 0.25 15.66
CA PRO A 92 0.38 1.38 15.37
C PRO A 92 1.78 0.97 14.91
N ASP A 93 2.35 -0.09 15.49
CA ASP A 93 3.71 -0.55 15.15
C ASP A 93 3.76 -1.13 13.74
N TYR A 94 2.71 -1.87 13.35
CA TYR A 94 2.53 -2.33 11.98
C TYR A 94 2.49 -1.17 10.98
N LEU A 95 1.69 -0.14 11.26
CA LEU A 95 1.60 1.04 10.39
C LEU A 95 2.86 1.90 10.37
N ASN A 96 3.68 1.87 11.43
CA ASN A 96 4.99 2.49 11.41
C ASN A 96 5.98 1.69 10.53
N ALA A 97 5.89 0.36 10.55
CA ALA A 97 6.79 -0.51 9.80
C ALA A 97 6.44 -0.64 8.30
N ILE A 98 5.17 -0.51 7.92
CA ILE A 98 4.71 -0.75 6.54
C ILE A 98 5.46 0.11 5.51
N TRP A 99 5.84 1.34 5.89
CA TRP A 99 6.58 2.28 5.05
C TRP A 99 7.93 1.74 4.57
N ASN A 100 8.54 0.80 5.30
CA ASN A 100 9.82 0.19 4.93
C ASN A 100 9.68 -0.91 3.87
N VAL A 101 8.45 -1.36 3.57
CA VAL A 101 8.21 -2.48 2.65
C VAL A 101 7.35 -2.11 1.45
N ILE A 102 6.72 -0.94 1.45
CA ILE A 102 5.93 -0.44 0.32
C ILE A 102 6.79 -0.40 -0.96
N ASN A 103 6.28 -1.00 -2.03
CA ASN A 103 6.93 -0.92 -3.34
C ASN A 103 6.50 0.35 -4.07
N PHE A 104 7.18 1.47 -3.79
CA PHE A 104 6.90 2.76 -4.44
C PHE A 104 7.15 2.75 -5.95
N VAL A 105 8.04 1.88 -6.44
CA VAL A 105 8.28 1.73 -7.88
C VAL A 105 7.01 1.20 -8.56
N GLU A 106 6.35 0.21 -7.97
CA GLU A 106 5.09 -0.31 -8.49
C GLU A 106 3.95 0.71 -8.34
N ALA A 107 3.91 1.44 -7.23
CA ALA A 107 2.90 2.48 -6.99
C ALA A 107 2.96 3.63 -8.02
N GLU A 108 4.14 3.90 -8.58
CA GLU A 108 4.31 4.93 -9.62
C GLU A 108 3.87 4.46 -11.01
N VAL A 109 3.78 3.15 -11.27
CA VAL A 109 3.41 2.61 -12.59
C VAL A 109 1.97 3.04 -12.92
N PRO A 110 1.76 3.83 -14.01
CA PRO A 110 0.41 4.26 -14.39
C PRO A 110 -0.41 3.06 -14.88
N ARG A 111 -1.25 2.50 -14.02
CA ARG A 111 -2.15 1.40 -14.40
C ARG A 111 -3.47 2.00 -14.89
N ARG A 112 -3.71 1.93 -16.20
CA ARG A 112 -5.01 2.25 -16.84
C ARG A 112 -6.15 1.29 -16.43
N SER A 113 -5.83 0.20 -15.76
CA SER A 113 -6.79 -0.81 -15.32
C SER A 113 -6.32 -1.38 -13.99
N PHE A 114 -7.13 -1.18 -12.95
CA PHE A 114 -6.83 -1.61 -11.59
C PHE A 114 -6.81 -3.14 -11.51
N ARG A 115 -5.62 -3.77 -11.64
CA ARG A 115 -5.42 -5.08 -11.02
C ARG A 115 -5.05 -4.79 -9.57
N LEU A 116 -5.99 -5.12 -8.68
CA LEU A 116 -5.86 -5.13 -7.23
C LEU A 116 -4.62 -5.97 -6.89
N LEU A 117 -3.45 -5.34 -6.82
CA LEU A 117 -2.32 -5.94 -6.14
C LEU A 117 -2.64 -5.72 -4.67
N GLN A 118 -3.28 -6.72 -4.06
CA GLN A 118 -3.08 -6.92 -2.64
C GLN A 118 -1.57 -6.95 -2.45
N ALA A 119 -1.04 -5.96 -1.74
CA ALA A 119 0.27 -6.08 -1.16
C ALA A 119 0.16 -7.26 -0.18
N LEU A 120 0.40 -8.47 -0.68
CA LEU A 120 0.63 -9.62 0.17
C LEU A 120 1.75 -9.20 1.11
N SER A 121 1.45 -9.19 2.40
CA SER A 121 2.41 -9.01 3.47
C SER A 121 3.63 -9.91 3.23
N VAL A 122 4.71 -9.36 2.67
CA VAL A 122 6.01 -10.04 2.53
C VAL A 122 6.77 -9.91 3.85
N ILE A 123 6.09 -10.18 4.96
CA ILE A 123 6.78 -10.35 6.24
C ILE A 123 6.44 -11.71 6.89
N SER A 124 5.60 -12.55 6.28
CA SER A 124 5.27 -13.88 6.82
C SER A 124 5.99 -15.08 6.14
N GLN A 125 7.04 -14.88 5.32
CA GLN A 125 7.67 -15.98 4.55
C GLN A 125 9.21 -16.05 4.64
N ARG A 126 9.83 -15.67 5.77
CA ARG A 126 11.18 -16.21 6.11
C ARG A 126 11.06 -17.52 6.88
N GLY A 127 10.39 -18.47 6.26
CA GLY A 127 10.24 -19.82 6.78
C GLY A 127 9.75 -20.71 5.66
N ASN A 128 10.68 -21.48 5.09
CA ASN A 128 10.48 -22.56 4.11
C ASN A 128 10.43 -22.13 2.64
N GLU A 129 11.60 -22.24 2.02
CA GLU A 129 11.78 -22.36 0.57
C GLU A 129 10.97 -23.56 0.04
N LYS A 130 10.53 -23.47 -1.22
CA LYS A 130 9.85 -24.50 -2.06
C LYS A 130 8.31 -24.41 -2.12
N ASN A 131 7.80 -23.47 -2.90
CA ASN A 131 6.86 -23.75 -4.01
C ASN A 131 6.44 -22.44 -4.69
N MET A 132 7.25 -22.02 -5.67
CA MET A 132 6.91 -20.95 -6.59
C MET A 132 5.99 -21.52 -7.67
N MET A 133 4.68 -21.52 -7.41
CA MET A 133 3.68 -21.85 -8.42
C MET A 133 3.48 -20.66 -9.35
N GLU A 134 4.00 -20.82 -10.56
CA GLU A 134 3.80 -19.99 -11.73
C GLU A 134 2.29 -19.80 -12.00
N VAL A 135 1.73 -18.64 -11.65
CA VAL A 135 0.36 -18.31 -12.04
C VAL A 135 0.38 -17.81 -13.49
N LYS A 136 0.10 -18.74 -14.39
CA LYS A 136 -0.15 -18.55 -15.82
C LYS A 136 -1.13 -17.39 -16.06
N LEU A 137 -0.63 -16.30 -16.65
CA LEU A 137 -1.44 -15.25 -17.26
C LEU A 137 -2.12 -15.81 -18.51
N SER A 138 -3.40 -16.17 -18.41
CA SER A 138 -4.22 -16.39 -19.60
C SER A 138 -4.62 -15.04 -20.18
N LYS A 139 -4.01 -14.72 -21.32
CA LYS A 139 -4.38 -13.61 -22.21
C LYS A 139 -5.78 -13.89 -22.75
N HIS A 140 -6.72 -12.97 -22.61
CA HIS A 140 -7.80 -12.84 -23.59
C HIS A 140 -7.96 -11.36 -23.93
N VAL A 141 -8.06 -11.18 -25.24
CA VAL A 141 -8.18 -9.99 -26.09
C VAL A 141 -9.11 -8.92 -25.52
#